data_AF-A0A6L8C9A8-F1
#
_entry.id   AF-A0A6L8C9A8-F1
#
_cell.length_a   1.000
_cell.length_b   1.000
_cell.length_c   1.000
_cell.angle_alpha   90.00
_cell.angle_beta   90.00
_cell.angle_gamma   90.00
#
_symmetry.space_group_name_H-M   'P 1'
#
loop_
_entity.id
_entity.type
_entity.pdbx_description
1 polymer ?
#
loop_
_entity_poly.entity_id
_entity_poly.type
_entity_poly.pdbx_seq_one_letter_code
_entity_poly.pdbx_strand_id
1 'polypeptide(L)'
;MKRLGKAEGGVRQALEYAFHEGAQFVTLTDGKTWSFYLPAEHGSYEDRRVFMLDLFERSASESAEVLYRYLDQERVASGEALETARKEYRNKNRRLAAREAIPESWHELVERKDKQLVELLTDAVESKSGIRPDEKDILNFLSRKLTADVLVPVHPPKPRGGTSSRETKVPRNIKSTDKRSFVLLGERFSYGPAIDAMVLILSELAKSDPTFLQRCSEHPAFRGHKRKYVARSAVELYPDRPDMAEKYRNLPGGWVAGTYLSNQLKIKIIRGAAEVAGITFGRDVIIDF
;
A
#
# COMPACT_ATOMS: atom_id res chain seq x y z
N MET A 1 2.55 -28.24 -13.38
CA MET A 1 2.24 -28.05 -11.94
C MET A 1 2.71 -26.66 -11.49
N LYS A 2 1.91 -25.96 -10.68
CA LYS A 2 2.25 -24.63 -10.12
C LYS A 2 3.19 -24.85 -8.92
N ARG A 3 4.38 -24.21 -8.89
CA ARG A 3 5.35 -24.40 -7.79
C ARG A 3 4.88 -23.70 -6.51
N LEU A 4 4.97 -24.39 -5.37
CA LEU A 4 4.62 -23.91 -4.02
C LEU A 4 5.34 -22.59 -3.68
N GLY A 5 4.62 -21.60 -3.13
CA GLY A 5 5.19 -20.33 -2.71
C GLY A 5 5.44 -19.29 -3.81
N LYS A 6 4.91 -19.45 -5.03
CA LYS A 6 4.94 -18.44 -6.12
C LYS A 6 3.58 -17.77 -6.38
N ALA A 7 2.69 -17.70 -5.38
CA ALA A 7 1.37 -17.07 -5.53
C ALA A 7 1.44 -15.61 -6.02
N GLU A 8 2.36 -14.80 -5.47
CA GLU A 8 2.53 -13.37 -5.80
C GLU A 8 2.74 -13.10 -7.30
N GLY A 9 3.55 -13.93 -7.98
CA GLY A 9 3.83 -13.76 -9.41
C GLY A 9 2.63 -13.98 -10.33
N GLY A 10 1.56 -14.61 -9.83
CA GLY A 10 0.30 -14.85 -10.57
C GLY A 10 -0.84 -13.91 -10.20
N VAL A 11 -0.67 -13.03 -9.19
CA VAL A 11 -1.75 -12.15 -8.69
C VAL A 11 -2.28 -11.24 -9.80
N ARG A 12 -1.37 -10.56 -10.51
CA ARG A 12 -1.71 -9.68 -11.63
C ARG A 12 -2.57 -10.39 -12.67
N GLN A 13 -2.08 -11.52 -13.20
CA GLN A 13 -2.77 -12.26 -14.26
C GLN A 13 -4.15 -12.76 -13.82
N ALA A 14 -4.26 -13.25 -12.59
CA ALA A 14 -5.53 -13.75 -12.07
C ALA A 14 -6.56 -12.63 -11.85
N LEU A 15 -6.12 -11.45 -11.38
CA LEU A 15 -7.02 -10.30 -11.18
C LEU A 15 -7.38 -9.60 -12.49
N GLU A 16 -6.47 -9.51 -13.46
CA GLU A 16 -6.78 -9.04 -14.82
C GLU A 16 -7.79 -9.97 -15.50
N TYR A 17 -7.58 -11.29 -15.44
CA TYR A 17 -8.53 -12.28 -15.98
C TYR A 17 -9.91 -12.19 -15.30
N ALA A 18 -9.94 -12.22 -13.96
CA ALA A 18 -11.17 -12.13 -13.19
C ALA A 18 -11.95 -10.83 -13.45
N PHE A 19 -11.25 -9.70 -13.62
CA PHE A 19 -11.89 -8.43 -13.97
C PHE A 19 -12.53 -8.48 -15.37
N HIS A 20 -11.88 -9.09 -16.35
CA HIS A 20 -12.42 -9.25 -17.70
C HIS A 20 -13.62 -10.21 -17.76
N GLU A 21 -13.63 -11.27 -16.95
CA GLU A 21 -14.76 -12.22 -16.81
C GLU A 21 -15.87 -11.71 -15.86
N GLY A 22 -15.72 -10.51 -15.28
CA GLY A 22 -16.70 -9.93 -14.35
C GLY A 22 -16.78 -10.59 -12.97
N ALA A 23 -15.80 -11.43 -12.60
CA ALA A 23 -15.75 -12.10 -11.32
C ALA A 23 -15.53 -11.12 -10.16
N GLN A 24 -16.51 -11.04 -9.25
CA GLN A 24 -16.55 -10.04 -8.18
C GLN A 24 -15.64 -10.36 -6.99
N PHE A 25 -15.26 -11.63 -6.81
CA PHE A 25 -14.43 -12.11 -5.71
C PHE A 25 -13.41 -13.13 -6.21
N VAL A 26 -12.15 -12.99 -5.79
CA VAL A 26 -11.05 -13.89 -6.19
C VAL A 26 -10.29 -14.37 -4.96
N THR A 27 -10.19 -15.69 -4.85
CA THR A 27 -9.32 -16.34 -3.86
C THR A 27 -8.12 -16.93 -4.56
N LEU A 28 -6.92 -16.52 -4.15
CA LEU A 28 -5.65 -17.11 -4.59
C LEU A 28 -5.01 -17.87 -3.44
N THR A 29 -4.71 -19.15 -3.68
CA THR A 29 -4.04 -20.01 -2.71
C THR A 29 -2.91 -20.83 -3.33
N ASP A 30 -1.91 -21.12 -2.51
CA ASP A 30 -0.89 -22.15 -2.76
C ASP A 30 -0.95 -23.30 -1.74
N GLY A 31 -2.08 -23.43 -1.03
CA GLY A 31 -2.30 -24.37 0.06
C GLY A 31 -1.81 -23.88 1.42
N LYS A 32 -0.81 -22.99 1.48
CA LYS A 32 -0.33 -22.36 2.72
C LYS A 32 -0.98 -21.00 2.94
N THR A 33 -0.89 -20.14 1.93
CA THR A 33 -1.35 -18.74 2.01
C THR A 33 -2.60 -18.59 1.16
N TRP A 34 -3.68 -18.10 1.77
CA TRP A 34 -4.95 -17.80 1.12
C TRP A 34 -5.15 -16.28 1.09
N SER A 35 -5.23 -15.70 -0.10
CA SER A 35 -5.39 -14.26 -0.32
C SER A 35 -6.71 -13.98 -1.02
N PHE A 36 -7.51 -13.11 -0.40
CA PHE A 36 -8.86 -12.77 -0.83
C PHE A 36 -8.88 -11.37 -1.42
N TYR A 37 -9.34 -11.23 -2.66
CA TYR A 37 -9.31 -10.00 -3.44
C TYR A 37 -10.69 -9.64 -3.99
N LEU A 38 -10.92 -8.34 -4.17
CA LEU A 38 -12.03 -7.78 -4.93
C LEU A 38 -11.49 -7.17 -6.23
N PRO A 39 -11.57 -7.86 -7.39
CA PRO A 39 -10.91 -7.41 -8.63
C PRO A 39 -11.41 -6.07 -9.16
N ALA A 40 -12.70 -5.80 -8.97
CA ALA A 40 -13.39 -4.61 -9.47
C ALA A 40 -13.17 -3.35 -8.61
N GLU A 41 -12.62 -3.46 -7.40
CA GLU A 41 -12.38 -2.31 -6.53
C GLU A 41 -11.16 -1.49 -6.99
N HIS A 42 -11.08 -0.24 -6.55
CA HIS A 42 -10.00 0.69 -6.90
C HIS A 42 -8.68 0.41 -6.15
N GLY A 43 -7.64 1.18 -6.48
CA GLY A 43 -6.29 1.02 -5.92
C GLY A 43 -5.43 -0.08 -6.59
N SER A 44 -4.27 -0.35 -6.01
CA SER A 44 -3.34 -1.38 -6.46
C SER A 44 -3.85 -2.80 -6.17
N TYR A 45 -3.19 -3.83 -6.72
CA TYR A 45 -3.51 -5.22 -6.40
C TYR A 45 -3.41 -5.55 -4.90
N GLU A 46 -2.57 -4.83 -4.14
CA GLU A 46 -2.44 -4.99 -2.69
C GLU A 46 -3.57 -4.28 -1.91
N ASP A 47 -4.06 -3.15 -2.42
CA ASP A 47 -5.19 -2.42 -1.84
C ASP A 47 -6.48 -3.22 -1.96
N ARG A 48 -6.69 -3.81 -3.15
CA ARG A 48 -7.77 -4.75 -3.50
C ARG A 48 -7.71 -6.07 -2.72
N ARG A 49 -6.62 -6.40 -2.03
CA ARG A 49 -6.56 -7.56 -1.13
C ARG A 49 -7.24 -7.23 0.18
N VAL A 50 -8.41 -7.84 0.41
CA VAL A 50 -9.17 -7.71 1.65
C VAL A 50 -8.41 -8.36 2.80
N PHE A 51 -8.07 -9.64 2.63
CA PHE A 51 -7.42 -10.44 3.68
C PHE A 51 -6.34 -11.36 3.11
N MET A 52 -5.36 -11.69 3.96
CA MET A 52 -4.34 -12.72 3.70
C MET A 52 -4.23 -13.61 4.93
N LEU A 53 -4.64 -14.86 4.79
CA LEU A 53 -4.55 -15.91 5.79
C LEU A 53 -3.31 -16.77 5.50
N ASP A 54 -2.45 -16.95 6.48
CA ASP A 54 -1.42 -18.00 6.47
C ASP A 54 -1.83 -19.07 7.48
N LEU A 55 -2.17 -20.27 6.99
CA LEU A 55 -2.72 -21.35 7.80
C LEU A 55 -1.74 -21.88 8.87
N PHE A 56 -0.45 -21.57 8.76
CA PHE A 56 0.57 -22.02 9.71
C PHE A 56 0.90 -20.95 10.77
N GLU A 57 0.47 -19.70 10.55
CA GLU A 57 0.70 -18.58 11.48
C GLU A 57 -0.51 -18.31 12.39
N ARG A 58 -1.64 -18.96 12.14
CA ARG A 58 -2.88 -18.88 12.92
C ARG A 58 -3.23 -20.21 13.57
N SER A 59 -4.12 -20.17 14.56
CA SER A 59 -4.74 -21.38 15.09
C SER A 59 -5.68 -22.02 14.06
N ALA A 60 -6.00 -23.31 14.25
CA ALA A 60 -6.96 -24.00 13.40
C ALA A 60 -8.36 -23.35 13.48
N SER A 61 -8.76 -22.87 14.66
CA SER A 61 -10.04 -22.20 14.88
C SER A 61 -10.14 -20.88 14.10
N GLU A 62 -9.17 -19.96 14.27
CA GLU A 62 -9.12 -18.70 13.51
C GLU A 62 -9.06 -18.94 11.99
N SER A 63 -8.30 -19.95 11.57
CA SER A 63 -8.16 -20.31 10.16
C SER A 63 -9.48 -20.81 9.57
N ALA A 64 -10.16 -21.71 10.29
CA ALA A 64 -11.48 -22.21 9.90
C ALA A 64 -12.51 -21.08 9.85
N GLU A 65 -12.50 -20.16 10.83
CA GLU A 65 -13.42 -19.01 10.85
C GLU A 65 -13.23 -18.09 9.62
N VAL A 66 -11.98 -17.80 9.23
CA VAL A 66 -11.69 -16.98 8.04
C VAL A 66 -12.05 -17.70 6.75
N LEU A 67 -11.80 -19.02 6.65
CA LEU A 67 -12.20 -19.80 5.48
C LEU A 67 -13.73 -19.87 5.38
N TYR A 68 -14.44 -20.15 6.47
CA TYR A 68 -15.90 -20.14 6.55
C TYR A 68 -16.49 -18.76 6.19
N ARG A 69 -15.84 -17.66 6.61
CA ARG A 69 -16.28 -16.29 6.29
C ARG A 69 -16.28 -15.98 4.79
N TYR A 70 -15.36 -16.55 4.03
CA TYR A 70 -15.11 -16.18 2.63
C TYR A 70 -15.39 -17.27 1.60
N LEU A 71 -15.55 -18.53 2.02
CA LEU A 71 -15.64 -19.69 1.13
C LEU A 71 -16.78 -20.65 1.48
N ASP A 72 -17.55 -20.39 2.53
CA ASP A 72 -18.74 -21.18 2.81
C ASP A 72 -19.73 -21.10 1.64
N GLN A 73 -20.28 -22.24 1.23
CA GLN A 73 -21.11 -22.35 0.03
C GLN A 73 -22.38 -21.50 0.11
N GLU A 74 -23.07 -21.51 1.27
CA GLU A 74 -24.33 -20.79 1.46
C GLU A 74 -24.08 -19.27 1.47
N ARG A 75 -23.00 -18.84 2.14
CA ARG A 75 -22.59 -17.44 2.22
C ARG A 75 -22.05 -16.89 0.91
N VAL A 76 -21.43 -17.73 0.08
CA VAL A 76 -21.02 -17.37 -1.29
C VAL A 76 -22.23 -17.31 -2.22
N ALA A 77 -23.14 -18.29 -2.18
CA ALA A 77 -24.32 -18.35 -3.04
C ALA A 77 -25.32 -17.21 -2.76
N SER A 78 -25.46 -16.81 -1.49
CA SER A 78 -26.29 -15.66 -1.08
C SER A 78 -25.63 -14.29 -1.28
N GLY A 79 -24.33 -14.24 -1.57
CA GLY A 79 -23.55 -13.01 -1.69
C GLY A 79 -23.08 -12.40 -0.35
N GLU A 80 -23.40 -13.01 0.79
CA GLU A 80 -23.02 -12.52 2.11
C GLU A 80 -21.49 -12.46 2.30
N ALA A 81 -20.76 -13.43 1.75
CA ALA A 81 -19.29 -13.45 1.75
C ALA A 81 -18.69 -12.24 0.99
N LEU A 82 -19.32 -11.84 -0.13
CA LEU A 82 -18.91 -10.68 -0.93
C LEU A 82 -19.18 -9.37 -0.21
N GLU A 83 -20.36 -9.20 0.41
CA GLU A 83 -20.66 -7.98 1.18
C GLU A 83 -19.82 -7.88 2.45
N THR A 84 -19.50 -9.00 3.10
CA THR A 84 -18.53 -9.06 4.20
C THR A 84 -17.14 -8.58 3.72
N ALA A 85 -16.66 -9.10 2.58
CA ALA A 85 -15.39 -8.68 1.99
C ALA A 85 -15.37 -7.18 1.63
N ARG A 86 -16.44 -6.66 1.01
CA ARG A 86 -16.61 -5.23 0.68
C ARG A 86 -16.65 -4.36 1.93
N LYS A 87 -17.27 -4.82 3.02
CA LYS A 87 -17.28 -4.11 4.31
C LYS A 87 -15.88 -4.05 4.93
N GLU A 88 -15.15 -5.17 4.95
CA GLU A 88 -13.76 -5.20 5.43
C GLU A 88 -12.84 -4.33 4.55
N TYR A 89 -12.98 -4.37 3.23
CA TYR A 89 -12.27 -3.49 2.28
C TYR A 89 -12.55 -2.00 2.54
N ARG A 90 -13.82 -1.60 2.59
CA ARG A 90 -14.23 -0.20 2.87
C ARG A 90 -13.71 0.29 4.22
N ASN A 91 -13.71 -0.56 5.25
CA ASN A 91 -13.15 -0.23 6.56
C ASN A 91 -11.63 -0.04 6.52
N LYS A 92 -10.90 -0.97 5.89
CA LYS A 92 -9.45 -0.91 5.72
C LYS A 92 -9.02 0.33 4.92
N ASN A 93 -9.71 0.62 3.84
CA ASN A 93 -9.36 1.69 2.90
C ASN A 93 -10.13 3.00 3.16
N ARG A 94 -10.85 3.13 4.29
CA ARG A 94 -11.66 4.32 4.63
C ARG A 94 -10.89 5.63 4.51
N ARG A 95 -9.60 5.65 4.87
CA ARG A 95 -8.74 6.84 4.76
C ARG A 95 -8.27 7.12 3.34
N LEU A 96 -8.14 6.10 2.49
CA LEU A 96 -7.83 6.26 1.07
C LEU A 96 -9.07 6.76 0.32
N ALA A 97 -10.22 6.10 0.51
CA ALA A 97 -11.50 6.53 -0.05
C ALA A 97 -11.86 7.97 0.37
N ALA A 98 -11.66 8.33 1.65
CA ALA A 98 -11.85 9.72 2.10
C ALA A 98 -10.87 10.72 1.45
N ARG A 99 -9.66 10.30 1.07
CA ARG A 99 -8.71 11.15 0.32
C ARG A 99 -9.12 11.30 -1.14
N GLU A 100 -9.55 10.21 -1.78
CA GLU A 100 -10.00 10.17 -3.17
C GLU A 100 -11.31 10.95 -3.36
N ALA A 101 -12.17 11.03 -2.34
CA ALA A 101 -13.39 11.84 -2.36
C ALA A 101 -13.16 13.35 -2.17
N ILE A 102 -12.01 13.80 -1.63
CA ILE A 102 -11.75 15.24 -1.39
C ILE A 102 -11.83 16.09 -2.67
N PRO A 103 -11.17 15.72 -3.79
CA PRO A 103 -11.26 16.48 -5.04
C PRO A 103 -12.70 16.57 -5.57
N GLU A 104 -13.46 15.47 -5.52
CA GLU A 104 -14.86 15.42 -5.98
C GLU A 104 -15.75 16.31 -5.11
N SER A 105 -15.67 16.18 -3.77
CA SER A 105 -16.41 17.03 -2.83
C SER A 105 -16.03 18.51 -2.96
N TRP A 106 -14.76 18.82 -3.23
CA TRP A 106 -14.32 20.20 -3.49
C TRP A 106 -14.93 20.76 -4.78
N HIS A 107 -14.94 19.98 -5.87
CA HIS A 107 -15.58 20.40 -7.12
C HIS A 107 -17.08 20.67 -6.90
N GLU A 108 -17.77 19.76 -6.21
CA GLU A 108 -19.20 19.89 -5.92
C GLU A 108 -19.52 21.13 -5.06
N LEU A 109 -18.75 21.40 -4.01
CA LEU A 109 -18.93 22.59 -3.15
C LEU A 109 -18.71 23.90 -3.91
N VAL A 110 -17.72 23.94 -4.81
CA VAL A 110 -17.44 25.12 -5.65
C VAL A 110 -18.51 25.31 -6.72
N GLU A 111 -18.95 24.26 -7.40
CA GLU A 111 -19.98 24.32 -8.45
C GLU A 111 -21.35 24.72 -7.89
N ARG A 112 -21.74 24.15 -6.74
CA ARG A 112 -22.98 24.51 -6.02
C ARG A 112 -22.95 25.92 -5.41
N LYS A 113 -21.80 26.60 -5.42
CA LYS A 113 -21.57 27.91 -4.77
C LYS A 113 -21.97 27.88 -3.29
N ASP A 114 -21.39 26.93 -2.55
CA ASP A 114 -21.74 26.74 -1.14
C ASP A 114 -21.56 28.03 -0.33
N LYS A 115 -22.62 28.45 0.37
CA LYS A 115 -22.67 29.73 1.08
C LYS A 115 -21.72 29.78 2.27
N GLN A 116 -21.49 28.66 2.96
CA GLN A 116 -20.56 28.63 4.09
C GLN A 116 -19.12 28.72 3.61
N LEU A 117 -18.79 28.09 2.48
CA LEU A 117 -17.47 28.21 1.84
C LEU A 117 -17.18 29.65 1.37
N VAL A 118 -18.18 30.32 0.77
CA VAL A 118 -18.07 31.72 0.33
C VAL A 118 -17.87 32.66 1.53
N GLU A 119 -18.65 32.50 2.59
CA GLU A 119 -18.53 33.32 3.81
C GLU A 119 -17.18 33.11 4.51
N LEU A 120 -16.75 31.85 4.69
CA LEU A 120 -15.44 31.52 5.26
C LEU A 120 -14.27 32.17 4.52
N LEU A 121 -14.33 32.20 3.18
CA LEU A 121 -13.28 32.82 2.38
C LEU A 121 -13.37 34.36 2.40
N THR A 122 -14.59 34.91 2.50
CA THR A 122 -14.83 36.35 2.66
C THR A 122 -14.22 36.86 3.97
N ASP A 123 -14.55 36.22 5.10
CA ASP A 123 -14.01 36.55 6.42
C ASP A 123 -12.49 36.37 6.49
N ALA A 124 -11.97 35.31 5.88
CA ALA A 124 -10.52 35.05 5.83
C ALA A 124 -9.74 36.05 4.97
N VAL A 125 -10.39 36.68 3.97
CA VAL A 125 -9.81 37.79 3.20
C VAL A 125 -9.91 39.08 4.02
N GLU A 126 -11.08 39.42 4.56
CA GLU A 126 -11.30 40.61 5.38
C GLU A 126 -10.33 40.68 6.57
N SER A 127 -10.14 39.56 7.28
CA SER A 127 -9.18 39.44 8.39
C SER A 127 -7.72 39.70 7.98
N LYS A 128 -7.37 39.58 6.69
CA LYS A 128 -6.00 39.79 6.17
C LYS A 128 -5.81 41.12 5.45
N SER A 129 -6.84 41.62 4.78
CA SER A 129 -6.80 42.87 4.00
C SER A 129 -7.31 44.09 4.77
N GLY A 130 -8.12 43.87 5.82
CA GLY A 130 -8.94 44.92 6.45
C GLY A 130 -10.13 45.38 5.59
N ILE A 131 -10.42 44.70 4.48
CA ILE A 131 -11.44 45.08 3.49
C ILE A 131 -12.26 43.85 3.12
N ARG A 132 -13.58 43.90 3.34
CA ARG A 132 -14.50 42.84 2.92
C ARG A 132 -14.62 42.80 1.39
N PRO A 133 -14.32 41.67 0.72
CA PRO A 133 -14.40 41.54 -0.74
C PRO A 133 -15.85 41.40 -1.24
N ASP A 134 -16.09 41.66 -2.53
CA ASP A 134 -17.38 41.37 -3.18
C ASP A 134 -17.53 39.85 -3.40
N GLU A 135 -18.75 39.33 -3.17
CA GLU A 135 -19.10 37.92 -3.37
C GLU A 135 -18.73 37.42 -4.77
N LYS A 136 -18.86 38.28 -5.80
CA LYS A 136 -18.49 37.96 -7.18
C LYS A 136 -17.01 37.70 -7.34
N ASP A 137 -16.15 38.41 -6.62
CA ASP A 137 -14.69 38.21 -6.71
C ASP A 137 -14.29 36.88 -6.05
N ILE A 138 -14.94 36.54 -4.94
CA ILE A 138 -14.79 35.25 -4.25
C ILE A 138 -15.24 34.09 -5.16
N LEU A 139 -16.43 34.19 -5.75
CA LEU A 139 -16.97 33.17 -6.68
C LEU A 139 -16.10 33.05 -7.94
N ASN A 140 -15.65 34.15 -8.52
CA ASN A 140 -14.74 34.16 -9.67
C ASN A 140 -13.40 33.49 -9.34
N PHE A 141 -12.85 33.72 -8.14
CA PHE A 141 -11.62 33.06 -7.69
C PHE A 141 -11.79 31.54 -7.56
N LEU A 142 -12.87 31.09 -6.90
CA LEU A 142 -13.19 29.67 -6.73
C LEU A 142 -13.38 28.97 -8.08
N SER A 143 -14.17 29.55 -8.99
CA SER A 143 -14.40 28.99 -10.33
C SER A 143 -13.14 28.96 -11.21
N ARG A 144 -12.24 29.95 -11.08
CA ARG A 144 -10.93 29.95 -11.77
C ARG A 144 -9.99 28.86 -11.27
N LYS A 145 -10.08 28.47 -10.00
CA LYS A 145 -9.30 27.34 -9.46
C LYS A 145 -9.80 26.00 -9.99
N LEU A 146 -11.12 25.84 -10.11
CA LEU A 146 -11.74 24.68 -10.78
C LEU A 146 -11.21 24.51 -12.22
N THR A 147 -11.16 25.58 -13.01
CA THR A 147 -10.65 25.53 -14.39
C THR A 147 -9.13 25.33 -14.49
N ALA A 148 -8.36 25.76 -13.49
CA ALA A 148 -6.92 25.50 -13.44
C ALA A 148 -6.59 24.02 -13.19
N ASP A 149 -7.34 23.33 -12.31
CA ASP A 149 -7.15 21.91 -12.03
C ASP A 149 -7.63 21.02 -13.19
N VAL A 150 -8.69 21.41 -13.90
CA VAL A 150 -9.21 20.71 -15.10
C VAL A 150 -8.23 20.76 -16.29
N LEU A 151 -7.32 21.74 -16.33
CA LEU A 151 -6.30 21.85 -17.39
C LEU A 151 -5.08 20.94 -17.21
N VAL A 152 -5.06 20.05 -16.22
CA VAL A 152 -4.17 18.88 -16.20
C VAL A 152 -4.89 17.71 -16.90
N PRO A 153 -4.51 17.34 -18.15
CA PRO A 153 -5.27 16.33 -18.88
C PRO A 153 -5.00 14.93 -18.30
N VAL A 154 -5.98 14.37 -17.60
CA VAL A 154 -6.01 12.95 -17.26
C VAL A 154 -6.31 12.16 -18.55
N HIS A 155 -5.30 12.03 -19.40
CA HIS A 155 -5.38 11.22 -20.62
C HIS A 155 -5.02 9.75 -20.31
N PRO A 156 -5.93 8.79 -20.54
CA PRO A 156 -5.55 7.38 -20.60
C PRO A 156 -4.64 7.16 -21.83
N PRO A 157 -3.46 6.53 -21.69
CA PRO A 157 -2.51 6.43 -22.79
C PRO A 157 -2.99 5.41 -23.84
N LYS A 158 -3.43 5.91 -25.00
CA LYS A 158 -3.59 5.11 -26.23
C LYS A 158 -2.65 5.60 -27.35
N PRO A 159 -2.13 4.70 -28.20
CA PRO A 159 -0.94 5.00 -29.00
C PRO A 159 -1.25 5.49 -30.42
N ARG A 160 -0.50 6.51 -30.87
CA ARG A 160 -0.19 6.93 -32.25
C ARG A 160 1.00 7.91 -32.14
N GLY A 161 2.02 7.96 -33.00
CA GLY A 161 2.29 7.17 -34.20
C GLY A 161 2.91 8.06 -35.29
N GLY A 162 4.23 8.28 -35.27
CA GLY A 162 4.96 9.15 -36.22
C GLY A 162 4.78 10.66 -35.96
N THR A 163 5.68 11.57 -36.38
CA THR A 163 6.88 11.42 -37.22
C THR A 163 7.84 12.61 -36.98
N SER A 164 9.17 12.38 -37.01
CA SER A 164 10.32 13.31 -37.27
C SER A 164 10.27 14.78 -36.77
N SER A 165 11.26 15.37 -36.10
CA SER A 165 12.74 15.27 -36.24
C SER A 165 13.41 15.83 -34.96
N ARG A 166 14.71 15.71 -34.66
CA ARG A 166 15.91 15.28 -35.42
C ARG A 166 16.92 14.60 -34.45
N GLU A 167 17.91 13.91 -34.99
CA GLU A 167 18.73 12.92 -34.27
C GLU A 167 19.88 13.47 -33.41
N THR A 168 20.13 12.79 -32.27
CA THR A 168 21.49 12.38 -31.88
C THR A 168 21.50 10.95 -31.30
N LYS A 169 22.57 10.21 -31.57
CA LYS A 169 22.79 8.77 -31.28
C LYS A 169 23.81 8.66 -30.11
N VAL A 170 23.92 7.63 -29.25
CA VAL A 170 23.29 6.29 -28.99
C VAL A 170 23.85 5.82 -27.60
N PRO A 171 23.34 4.83 -26.82
CA PRO A 171 22.33 3.78 -27.06
C PRO A 171 21.12 3.75 -26.09
N ARG A 172 20.11 2.94 -26.44
CA ARG A 172 18.97 2.56 -25.57
C ARG A 172 19.29 1.30 -24.76
N ASN A 173 19.02 1.30 -23.44
CA ASN A 173 18.01 0.41 -22.84
C ASN A 173 17.82 0.68 -21.34
N ILE A 174 16.57 0.89 -20.90
CA ILE A 174 15.91 0.34 -19.68
C ILE A 174 14.61 1.12 -19.50
N LYS A 175 13.53 0.37 -19.22
CA LYS A 175 12.17 0.91 -19.04
C LYS A 175 12.11 1.73 -17.74
N SER A 176 11.71 2.99 -17.83
CA SER A 176 11.39 3.82 -16.66
C SER A 176 10.05 3.40 -16.05
N THR A 177 10.07 2.33 -15.25
CA THR A 177 9.05 2.15 -14.21
C THR A 177 9.20 3.27 -13.18
N ASP A 178 8.10 3.91 -12.78
CA ASP A 178 8.08 4.78 -11.61
C ASP A 178 8.73 4.07 -10.42
N LYS A 179 9.88 4.59 -9.98
CA LYS A 179 10.61 4.02 -8.85
C LYS A 179 9.91 4.44 -7.56
N ARG A 180 9.23 3.48 -6.93
CA ARG A 180 8.74 3.63 -5.56
C ARG A 180 9.90 4.05 -4.67
N SER A 181 9.66 4.97 -3.75
CA SER A 181 10.71 5.53 -2.89
C SER A 181 10.25 5.74 -1.47
N PHE A 182 11.21 5.78 -0.55
CA PHE A 182 11.01 6.17 0.85
C PHE A 182 12.05 7.23 1.24
N VAL A 183 11.78 7.96 2.32
CA VAL A 183 12.74 8.87 2.95
C VAL A 183 13.18 8.26 4.28
N LEU A 184 14.48 8.28 4.56
CA LEU A 184 15.08 7.88 5.83
C LEU A 184 16.15 8.90 6.20
N LEU A 185 16.03 9.53 7.37
CA LEU A 185 16.94 10.57 7.87
C LEU A 185 17.19 11.73 6.89
N GLY A 186 16.19 12.05 6.05
CA GLY A 186 16.25 13.07 5.00
C GLY A 186 16.75 12.58 3.64
N GLU A 187 17.39 11.41 3.57
CA GLU A 187 17.82 10.81 2.30
C GLU A 187 16.70 10.02 1.62
N ARG A 188 16.62 10.07 0.28
CA ARG A 188 15.60 9.36 -0.50
C ARG A 188 16.15 8.12 -1.17
N PHE A 189 15.55 6.97 -0.86
CA PHE A 189 15.92 5.66 -1.39
C PHE A 189 14.87 5.15 -2.36
N SER A 190 15.30 4.49 -3.45
CA SER A 190 14.39 3.81 -4.39
C SER A 190 14.32 2.32 -4.11
N TYR A 191 13.15 1.71 -4.27
CA TYR A 191 12.93 0.27 -4.09
C TYR A 191 12.02 -0.32 -5.17
N GLY A 192 12.05 -1.65 -5.31
CA GLY A 192 11.16 -2.40 -6.21
C GLY A 192 9.98 -2.98 -5.43
N PRO A 193 10.02 -4.27 -5.04
CA PRO A 193 9.09 -4.85 -4.08
C PRO A 193 9.05 -4.13 -2.73
N ALA A 194 7.87 -4.02 -2.11
CA ALA A 194 7.69 -3.44 -0.78
C ALA A 194 8.55 -4.09 0.33
N ILE A 195 8.85 -5.39 0.20
CA ILE A 195 9.74 -6.10 1.14
C ILE A 195 11.17 -5.55 1.10
N ASP A 196 11.65 -5.13 -0.09
CA ASP A 196 13.01 -4.62 -0.25
C ASP A 196 13.17 -3.24 0.39
N ALA A 197 12.11 -2.42 0.47
CA ALA A 197 12.14 -1.16 1.22
C ALA A 197 12.32 -1.39 2.73
N MET A 198 11.59 -2.36 3.31
CA MET A 198 11.73 -2.74 4.72
C MET A 198 13.15 -3.24 5.00
N VAL A 199 13.71 -4.07 4.11
CA VAL A 199 15.08 -4.59 4.23
C VAL A 199 16.11 -3.46 4.12
N LEU A 200 15.93 -2.51 3.20
CA LEU A 200 16.81 -1.35 3.05
C LEU A 200 16.78 -0.45 4.30
N ILE A 201 15.60 -0.12 4.83
CA ILE A 201 15.47 0.69 6.06
C ILE A 201 16.18 0.01 7.25
N LEU A 202 15.93 -1.30 7.45
CA LEU A 202 16.57 -2.06 8.51
C LEU A 202 18.08 -2.18 8.33
N SER A 203 18.55 -2.30 7.09
CA SER A 203 19.99 -2.39 6.77
C SER A 203 20.70 -1.05 7.00
N GLU A 204 20.06 0.06 6.64
CA GLU A 204 20.62 1.41 6.80
C GLU A 204 20.74 1.79 8.28
N LEU A 205 19.68 1.58 9.06
CA LEU A 205 19.69 1.79 10.51
C LEU A 205 20.72 0.91 11.23
N ALA A 206 20.98 -0.30 10.73
CA ALA A 206 21.99 -1.19 11.28
C ALA A 206 23.45 -0.76 11.01
N LYS A 207 23.71 0.17 10.08
CA LYS A 207 25.09 0.65 9.80
C LYS A 207 25.66 1.46 10.96
N SER A 208 24.83 2.28 11.59
CA SER A 208 25.24 3.20 12.68
C SER A 208 25.28 2.52 14.05
N ASP A 209 24.64 1.36 14.20
CA ASP A 209 24.54 0.64 15.48
C ASP A 209 24.51 -0.89 15.25
N PRO A 210 25.63 -1.60 15.50
CA PRO A 210 25.72 -3.06 15.36
C PRO A 210 24.75 -3.86 16.25
N THR A 211 24.21 -3.26 17.31
CA THR A 211 23.27 -3.90 18.24
C THR A 211 21.80 -3.63 17.87
N PHE A 212 21.54 -2.74 16.89
CA PHE A 212 20.20 -2.34 16.45
C PHE A 212 19.30 -3.53 16.10
N LEU A 213 19.80 -4.46 15.27
CA LEU A 213 19.03 -5.62 14.82
C LEU A 213 18.74 -6.62 15.95
N GLN A 214 19.59 -6.67 16.98
CA GLN A 214 19.33 -7.45 18.19
C GLN A 214 18.16 -6.86 18.98
N ARG A 215 18.21 -5.56 19.28
CA ARG A 215 17.09 -4.86 19.96
C ARG A 215 15.80 -4.95 19.15
N CYS A 216 15.88 -4.84 17.82
CA CYS A 216 14.74 -5.08 16.94
C CYS A 216 14.17 -6.49 17.12
N SER A 217 15.00 -7.54 17.09
CA SER A 217 14.57 -8.94 17.28
C SER A 217 13.95 -9.22 18.67
N GLU A 218 14.20 -8.33 19.64
CA GLU A 218 13.60 -8.36 20.99
C GLU A 218 12.29 -7.56 21.09
N HIS A 219 12.08 -6.58 20.22
CA HIS A 219 10.93 -5.69 20.24
C HIS A 219 9.61 -6.38 19.80
N PRO A 220 8.46 -6.12 20.47
CA PRO A 220 7.17 -6.76 20.14
C PRO A 220 6.66 -6.54 18.71
N ALA A 221 7.11 -5.48 18.02
CA ALA A 221 6.77 -5.26 16.61
C ALA A 221 7.38 -6.32 15.66
N PHE A 222 8.51 -6.91 16.05
CA PHE A 222 9.27 -7.88 15.25
C PHE A 222 8.95 -9.34 15.61
N ARG A 223 7.98 -9.59 16.49
CA ARG A 223 7.56 -10.92 16.91
C ARG A 223 6.12 -11.18 16.54
N GLY A 224 5.87 -12.32 15.90
CA GLY A 224 4.55 -12.94 15.79
C GLY A 224 4.37 -13.98 16.91
N HIS A 225 3.20 -14.63 16.94
CA HIS A 225 2.88 -15.60 18.01
C HIS A 225 3.88 -16.77 18.10
N LYS A 226 4.45 -17.21 16.97
CA LYS A 226 5.35 -18.39 16.92
C LYS A 226 6.73 -18.12 16.32
N ARG A 227 7.00 -16.91 15.81
CA ARG A 227 8.24 -16.61 15.08
C ARG A 227 8.71 -15.19 15.30
N LYS A 228 9.99 -14.95 15.04
CA LYS A 228 10.52 -13.60 14.81
C LYS A 228 10.41 -13.27 13.32
N TYR A 229 10.21 -11.99 12.99
CA TYR A 229 10.27 -11.50 11.61
C TYR A 229 11.70 -11.11 11.19
N VAL A 230 12.59 -10.89 12.16
CA VAL A 230 14.03 -10.69 12.01
C VAL A 230 14.78 -11.55 13.04
N ALA A 231 15.75 -12.34 12.59
CA ALA A 231 16.48 -13.31 13.43
C ALA A 231 17.94 -13.53 12.96
N ARG A 232 18.74 -14.24 13.76
CA ARG A 232 20.13 -14.64 13.43
C ARG A 232 20.19 -15.86 12.51
N SER A 233 19.12 -16.65 12.48
CA SER A 233 19.01 -17.86 11.66
C SER A 233 17.65 -17.92 10.99
N ALA A 234 17.57 -18.58 9.83
CA ALA A 234 16.30 -18.79 9.15
C ALA A 234 15.40 -19.82 9.87
N VAL A 235 15.97 -20.66 10.74
CA VAL A 235 15.21 -21.54 11.65
C VAL A 235 14.40 -20.72 12.66
N GLU A 236 14.95 -19.63 13.22
CA GLU A 236 14.19 -18.73 14.11
C GLU A 236 13.07 -17.93 13.40
N LEU A 237 13.18 -17.73 12.08
CA LEU A 237 12.09 -17.16 11.27
C LEU A 237 10.95 -18.16 11.05
N TYR A 238 11.26 -19.47 11.04
CA TYR A 238 10.32 -20.53 10.69
C TYR A 238 10.59 -21.80 11.54
N PRO A 239 10.43 -21.76 12.88
CA PRO A 239 10.87 -22.84 13.77
C PRO A 239 10.17 -24.17 13.49
N ASP A 240 8.88 -24.12 13.12
CA ASP A 240 8.09 -25.30 12.76
C ASP A 240 8.29 -25.77 11.30
N ARG A 241 9.12 -25.06 10.50
CA ARG A 241 9.17 -25.19 9.02
C ARG A 241 10.59 -24.99 8.44
N PRO A 242 11.51 -25.97 8.60
CA PRO A 242 12.85 -25.90 8.03
C PRO A 242 12.87 -25.85 6.48
N ASP A 243 11.81 -26.29 5.80
CA ASP A 243 11.64 -26.16 4.35
C ASP A 243 11.44 -24.72 3.87
N MET A 244 11.06 -23.81 4.79
CA MET A 244 10.93 -22.38 4.52
C MET A 244 12.22 -21.60 4.87
N ALA A 245 13.23 -22.26 5.42
CA ALA A 245 14.48 -21.63 5.88
C ALA A 245 15.34 -21.04 4.74
N GLU A 246 15.01 -21.26 3.47
CA GLU A 246 15.67 -20.61 2.34
C GLU A 246 14.98 -19.29 1.90
N LYS A 247 13.79 -18.99 2.43
CA LYS A 247 12.95 -17.87 1.97
C LYS A 247 13.03 -16.67 2.92
N TYR A 248 14.18 -16.02 2.88
CA TYR A 248 14.50 -14.82 3.64
C TYR A 248 15.20 -13.75 2.77
N ARG A 249 15.36 -12.56 3.34
CA ARG A 249 16.25 -11.49 2.85
C ARG A 249 17.41 -11.31 3.83
N ASN A 250 18.61 -11.12 3.32
CA ASN A 250 19.78 -10.83 4.14
C ASN A 250 19.69 -9.42 4.74
N LEU A 251 20.17 -9.29 5.97
CA LEU A 251 20.43 -8.03 6.67
C LEU A 251 21.92 -8.02 7.12
N PRO A 252 22.48 -6.84 7.45
CA PRO A 252 23.85 -6.73 7.95
C PRO A 252 24.12 -7.60 9.18
N GLY A 253 25.38 -8.00 9.40
CA GLY A 253 25.79 -8.73 10.61
C GLY A 253 25.26 -10.17 10.72
N GLY A 254 24.92 -10.81 9.60
CA GLY A 254 24.41 -12.19 9.58
C GLY A 254 22.95 -12.32 10.06
N TRP A 255 22.19 -11.23 10.03
CA TRP A 255 20.76 -11.23 10.32
C TRP A 255 19.94 -11.56 9.06
N VAL A 256 18.74 -12.09 9.26
CA VAL A 256 17.80 -12.46 8.18
C VAL A 256 16.40 -11.95 8.48
N ALA A 257 15.66 -11.56 7.44
CA ALA A 257 14.28 -11.08 7.51
C ALA A 257 13.32 -11.99 6.71
N GLY A 258 12.14 -12.27 7.26
CA GLY A 258 11.10 -13.05 6.59
C GLY A 258 10.51 -12.33 5.36
N THR A 259 10.24 -13.06 4.28
CA THR A 259 9.72 -12.48 3.02
C THR A 259 8.19 -12.39 2.95
N TYR A 260 7.49 -13.30 3.63
CA TYR A 260 6.02 -13.40 3.58
C TYR A 260 5.37 -12.52 4.66
N LEU A 261 5.24 -11.23 4.36
CA LEU A 261 4.71 -10.19 5.28
C LEU A 261 3.74 -9.27 4.54
N SER A 262 2.56 -8.98 5.10
CA SER A 262 1.63 -8.00 4.53
C SER A 262 2.19 -6.56 4.63
N ASN A 263 1.76 -5.62 3.78
CA ASN A 263 2.25 -4.23 3.85
C ASN A 263 1.97 -3.56 5.21
N GLN A 264 0.84 -3.87 5.86
CA GLN A 264 0.56 -3.44 7.23
C GLN A 264 1.57 -4.01 8.23
N LEU A 265 1.98 -5.28 8.08
CA LEU A 265 2.99 -5.88 8.94
C LEU A 265 4.39 -5.30 8.67
N LYS A 266 4.73 -5.02 7.41
CA LYS A 266 5.95 -4.27 7.04
C LYS A 266 5.95 -2.88 7.70
N ILE A 267 4.84 -2.13 7.67
CA ILE A 267 4.70 -0.83 8.35
C ILE A 267 4.83 -0.97 9.87
N LYS A 268 4.22 -1.99 10.49
CA LYS A 268 4.37 -2.28 11.93
C LYS A 268 5.85 -2.52 12.29
N ILE A 269 6.56 -3.31 11.48
CA ILE A 269 7.99 -3.60 11.65
C ILE A 269 8.82 -2.31 11.48
N ILE A 270 8.58 -1.51 10.44
CA ILE A 270 9.31 -0.25 10.20
C ILE A 270 9.05 0.78 11.30
N ARG A 271 7.83 0.83 11.86
CA ARG A 271 7.53 1.68 13.02
C ARG A 271 8.31 1.24 14.26
N GLY A 272 8.32 -0.06 14.56
CA GLY A 272 9.15 -0.61 15.63
C GLY A 272 10.64 -0.39 15.39
N ALA A 273 11.10 -0.41 14.14
CA ALA A 273 12.47 -0.09 13.77
C ALA A 273 12.83 1.36 14.11
N ALA A 274 11.92 2.30 13.80
CA ALA A 274 12.07 3.71 14.14
C ALA A 274 12.12 3.92 15.66
N GLU A 275 11.21 3.29 16.41
CA GLU A 275 11.19 3.29 17.88
C GLU A 275 12.52 2.77 18.47
N VAL A 276 13.05 1.64 17.99
CA VAL A 276 14.32 1.04 18.44
C VAL A 276 15.56 1.87 18.06
N ALA A 277 15.48 2.68 16.99
CA ALA A 277 16.50 3.63 16.58
C ALA A 277 16.36 5.01 17.25
N GLY A 278 15.30 5.26 18.03
CA GLY A 278 15.05 6.57 18.66
C GLY A 278 14.61 7.67 17.68
N ILE A 279 14.05 7.29 16.52
CA ILE A 279 13.64 8.22 15.45
C ILE A 279 12.13 8.16 15.19
N THR A 280 11.57 9.22 14.60
CA THR A 280 10.12 9.41 14.47
C THR A 280 9.60 8.92 13.11
N PHE A 281 8.81 7.85 13.11
CA PHE A 281 8.05 7.43 11.92
C PHE A 281 7.06 8.54 11.50
N GLY A 282 7.08 8.92 10.22
CA GLY A 282 6.33 10.05 9.65
C GLY A 282 7.10 11.37 9.58
N ARG A 283 8.28 11.47 10.20
CA ARG A 283 9.21 12.60 10.06
C ARG A 283 10.57 12.13 9.54
N ASP A 284 11.19 11.22 10.28
CA ASP A 284 12.54 10.72 10.06
C ASP A 284 12.53 9.44 9.20
N VAL A 285 11.40 8.73 9.17
CA VAL A 285 11.13 7.61 8.25
C VAL A 285 9.78 7.86 7.58
N ILE A 286 9.76 8.05 6.26
CA ILE A 286 8.54 8.30 5.48
C ILE A 286 8.45 7.27 4.36
N ILE A 287 7.44 6.40 4.43
CA ILE A 287 7.18 5.36 3.43
C ILE A 287 5.67 5.14 3.26
N ASP A 288 5.26 4.93 2.02
CA ASP A 288 3.95 4.41 1.61
C ASP A 288 4.19 3.23 0.63
N PHE A 289 3.26 2.27 0.54
CA PHE A 289 3.51 0.93 -0.03
C PHE A 289 2.56 0.46 -1.13
#